data_AF-A0A0D2GEU9-F1
#
_entry.id   AF-A0A0D2GEU9-F1
#
_cell.length_a   1.000
_cell.length_b   1.000
_cell.length_c   1.000
_cell.angle_alpha   90.00
_cell.angle_beta   90.00
_cell.angle_gamma   90.00
#
_symmetry.space_group_name_H-M   'P 1'
#
loop_
_entity.id
_entity.type
_entity.pdbx_description
1 polymer ?
#
loop_
_entity_poly.entity_id
_entity_poly.type
_entity_poly.pdbx_seq_one_letter_code
_entity_poly.pdbx_strand_id
1 'polypeptide(L)'
;MTTHTIVIIGASFAGLNVAHNLLKTVIPQLSNGEKKAYKLVQIAPNDEFFWKIGAPRVIGNPQSLPLEKALIPIGPSFKAYSKEQYEFIKAYATSIDPASRTVHTSTSDAVHYDSLVIASGTSFATPLWSVSDGSEPLKAAISEIHKKIPDAQSIVIAGGGAAGVETAGEFGEVYGKKKEITLLSGSTSLLPRLHNKKMGQDAQSRLEKMGVKVVNDSVRVVEHTTQDGKEVLKLSNGETKTVDIYIEATGDKPNSKFVPQEWLDNAQRVKTDPHTLRLDVPGVTGVYCIGSVASYADGSILDVKFAAPAVLESIKLDLQGKGGPRTNKIYKKITSDMQFVPIGSQGGVGVVFGFKLPSFLVRMAKAKDFMIGNAIKTVEGTA
;
A
#
# COMPACT_ATOMS: atom_id res chain seq x y z
N MET A 1 38.67 0.77 1.02
CA MET A 1 37.61 0.25 1.92
C MET A 1 36.63 -0.51 1.05
N THR A 2 36.17 -1.67 1.48
CA THR A 2 35.09 -2.38 0.77
C THR A 2 33.76 -1.73 1.14
N THR A 3 32.94 -1.45 0.13
CA THR A 3 31.59 -0.88 0.32
C THR A 3 30.58 -2.02 0.36
N HIS A 4 29.74 -2.03 1.38
CA HIS A 4 28.60 -2.94 1.47
C HIS A 4 27.37 -2.28 0.83
N THR A 5 26.85 -2.84 -0.24
CA THR A 5 25.69 -2.32 -0.95
C THR A 5 24.41 -2.96 -0.43
N ILE A 6 23.51 -2.14 0.12
CA ILE A 6 22.17 -2.55 0.51
C ILE A 6 21.20 -2.09 -0.57
N VAL A 7 20.50 -3.03 -1.22
CA VAL A 7 19.47 -2.70 -2.22
C VAL A 7 18.09 -2.79 -1.58
N ILE A 8 17.25 -1.77 -1.78
CA ILE A 8 15.83 -1.78 -1.43
C ILE A 8 15.01 -1.71 -2.72
N ILE A 9 14.16 -2.70 -2.97
CA ILE A 9 13.21 -2.67 -4.08
C ILE A 9 11.87 -2.14 -3.56
N GLY A 10 11.49 -0.94 -4.00
CA GLY A 10 10.26 -0.24 -3.62
C GLY A 10 10.53 1.02 -2.80
N ALA A 11 9.77 2.07 -3.08
CA ALA A 11 9.87 3.39 -2.44
C ALA A 11 8.51 3.94 -1.99
N SER A 12 7.64 3.04 -1.50
CA SER A 12 6.41 3.40 -0.81
C SER A 12 6.59 3.28 0.71
N PHE A 13 5.51 3.08 1.48
CA PHE A 13 5.52 3.05 2.94
C PHE A 13 6.63 2.17 3.55
N ALA A 14 6.75 0.91 3.10
CA ALA A 14 7.71 -0.04 3.66
C ALA A 14 9.16 0.30 3.25
N GLY A 15 9.38 0.54 1.95
CA GLY A 15 10.70 0.86 1.42
C GLY A 15 11.27 2.17 1.97
N LEU A 16 10.47 3.24 2.04
CA LEU A 16 10.89 4.51 2.65
C LEU A 16 11.16 4.36 4.14
N ASN A 17 10.32 3.61 4.86
CA ASN A 17 10.55 3.37 6.29
C ASN A 17 11.89 2.66 6.53
N VAL A 18 12.20 1.60 5.77
CA VAL A 18 13.48 0.91 5.88
C VAL A 18 14.63 1.82 5.47
N ALA A 19 14.53 2.51 4.33
CA ALA A 19 15.59 3.40 3.83
C ALA A 19 16.00 4.46 4.87
N HIS A 20 15.00 5.17 5.42
CA HIS A 20 15.25 6.19 6.44
C HIS A 20 15.85 5.62 7.72
N ASN A 21 15.33 4.50 8.22
CA ASN A 21 15.87 3.92 9.45
C ASN A 21 17.27 3.33 9.27
N LEU A 22 17.58 2.80 8.09
CA LEU A 22 18.94 2.35 7.78
C LEU A 22 19.92 3.53 7.78
N LEU A 23 19.60 4.59 7.05
CA LEU A 23 20.49 5.76 6.92
C LEU A 23 20.62 6.57 8.21
N LYS A 24 19.52 6.79 8.95
CA LYS A 24 19.51 7.64 10.14
C LYS A 24 19.92 6.93 11.43
N THR A 25 19.70 5.61 11.50
CA THR A 25 19.81 4.88 12.77
C THR A 25 20.77 3.71 12.69
N VAL A 26 20.59 2.78 11.74
CA VAL A 26 21.36 1.53 11.72
C VAL A 26 22.80 1.76 11.26
N ILE A 27 22.99 2.35 10.07
CA ILE A 27 24.32 2.55 9.48
C ILE A 27 25.23 3.40 10.40
N PRO A 28 24.78 4.53 10.99
CA PRO A 28 25.59 5.28 11.93
C PRO A 28 26.07 4.48 13.15
N GLN A 29 25.29 3.50 13.62
CA GLN A 29 25.70 2.61 14.71
C GLN A 29 26.73 1.56 14.28
N LEU A 30 26.77 1.20 13.01
CA LEU A 30 27.74 0.25 12.45
C LEU A 30 29.08 0.92 12.12
N SER A 31 29.05 2.18 11.66
CA SER A 31 30.24 2.93 11.26
C SER A 31 31.14 3.35 12.44
N ASN A 32 30.71 3.19 13.69
CA ASN A 32 31.49 3.52 14.88
C ASN A 32 32.55 2.47 15.28
N GLY A 33 32.73 1.38 14.52
CA GLY A 33 33.64 0.29 14.88
C GLY A 33 34.49 -0.35 13.77
N GLU A 34 34.22 -0.11 12.48
CA GLU A 34 34.89 -0.82 11.37
C GLU A 34 35.21 0.07 10.15
N LYS A 35 36.24 -0.32 9.37
CA LYS A 35 36.65 0.30 8.08
C LYS A 35 35.70 -0.05 6.90
N LYS A 36 34.40 -0.22 7.13
CA LYS A 36 33.42 -0.65 6.12
C LYS A 36 32.49 0.52 5.76
N ALA A 37 32.43 0.85 4.47
CA ALA A 37 31.48 1.84 3.96
C ALA A 37 30.15 1.15 3.64
N TYR A 38 29.03 1.86 3.75
CA TYR A 38 27.71 1.35 3.39
C TYR A 38 27.09 2.27 2.34
N LYS A 39 26.58 1.69 1.26
CA LYS A 39 25.81 2.38 0.23
C LYS A 39 24.40 1.82 0.20
N LEU A 40 23.40 2.68 0.27
CA LEU A 40 22.00 2.31 0.09
C LEU A 40 21.56 2.63 -1.35
N VAL A 41 21.04 1.64 -2.05
CA VAL A 41 20.43 1.83 -3.39
C VAL A 41 18.95 1.51 -3.29
N GLN A 42 18.10 2.46 -3.64
CA GLN A 42 16.65 2.28 -3.68
C GLN A 42 16.15 2.28 -5.12
N ILE A 43 15.50 1.19 -5.52
CA ILE A 43 14.98 0.97 -6.88
C ILE A 43 13.45 1.07 -6.84
N ALA A 44 12.86 1.96 -7.63
CA ALA A 44 11.41 2.05 -7.76
C ALA A 44 11.00 2.65 -9.12
N PRO A 45 9.84 2.28 -9.68
CA PRO A 45 9.40 2.79 -10.98
C PRO A 45 9.01 4.28 -10.96
N ASN A 46 8.87 4.86 -9.76
CA ASN A 46 8.39 6.22 -9.57
C ASN A 46 9.14 6.93 -8.45
N ASP A 47 9.43 8.22 -8.64
CA ASP A 47 10.10 9.13 -7.71
C ASP A 47 9.14 10.01 -6.90
N GLU A 48 7.82 9.77 -7.02
CA GLU A 48 6.79 10.36 -6.17
C GLU A 48 6.15 9.29 -5.28
N PHE A 49 5.87 9.65 -4.03
CA PHE A 49 5.17 8.84 -3.05
C PHE A 49 3.69 9.21 -3.05
N PHE A 50 2.82 8.22 -3.26
CA PHE A 50 1.38 8.40 -3.15
C PHE A 50 0.86 7.97 -1.76
N TRP A 51 0.25 8.92 -1.03
CA TRP A 51 -0.47 8.69 0.21
C TRP A 51 -1.81 7.98 -0.06
N LYS A 52 -1.75 6.72 -0.44
CA LYS A 52 -2.93 5.92 -0.82
C LYS A 52 -3.96 5.75 0.31
N ILE A 53 -3.59 6.02 1.57
CA ILE A 53 -4.56 6.09 2.68
C ILE A 53 -5.62 7.15 2.39
N GLY A 54 -5.24 8.27 1.76
CA GLY A 54 -6.16 9.35 1.36
C GLY A 54 -6.79 9.19 -0.02
N ALA A 55 -6.48 8.12 -0.76
CA ALA A 55 -7.02 7.91 -2.11
C ALA A 55 -8.55 7.99 -2.19
N PRO A 56 -9.34 7.45 -1.24
CA PRO A 56 -10.80 7.61 -1.26
C PRO A 56 -11.27 9.07 -1.38
N ARG A 57 -10.63 9.98 -0.63
CA ARG A 57 -10.96 11.41 -0.65
C ARG A 57 -10.41 12.11 -1.88
N VAL A 58 -9.21 11.74 -2.34
CA VAL A 58 -8.68 12.24 -3.62
C VAL A 58 -9.63 11.91 -4.77
N ILE A 59 -10.20 10.70 -4.80
CA ILE A 59 -11.12 10.26 -5.85
C ILE A 59 -12.49 10.94 -5.70
N GLY A 60 -13.10 10.89 -4.51
CA GLY A 60 -14.51 11.27 -4.30
C GLY A 60 -14.76 12.72 -3.88
N ASN A 61 -13.76 13.42 -3.33
CA ASN A 61 -13.90 14.78 -2.79
C ASN A 61 -12.60 15.59 -2.96
N PRO A 62 -12.21 15.88 -4.22
CA PRO A 62 -10.92 16.52 -4.52
C PRO A 62 -10.80 17.95 -4.00
N GLN A 63 -11.92 18.64 -3.74
CA GLN A 63 -11.91 19.96 -3.09
C GLN A 63 -11.40 19.86 -1.65
N SER A 64 -11.66 18.74 -0.96
CA SER A 64 -11.17 18.48 0.39
C SER A 64 -9.72 17.99 0.39
N LEU A 65 -9.36 17.08 -0.53
CA LEU A 65 -7.99 16.59 -0.69
C LEU A 65 -7.58 16.50 -2.17
N PRO A 66 -6.90 17.53 -2.69
CA PRO A 66 -6.31 17.49 -4.04
C PRO A 66 -5.19 16.45 -4.14
N LEU A 67 -5.01 15.86 -5.33
CA LEU A 67 -4.00 14.82 -5.59
C LEU A 67 -2.58 15.29 -5.25
N GLU A 68 -2.27 16.56 -5.53
CA GLU A 68 -0.94 17.16 -5.35
C GLU A 68 -0.53 17.19 -3.86
N LYS A 69 -1.48 17.17 -2.93
CA LYS A 69 -1.19 17.04 -1.50
C LYS A 69 -0.90 15.60 -1.08
N ALA A 70 -1.40 14.63 -1.86
CA ALA A 70 -1.23 13.20 -1.61
C ALA A 70 -0.10 12.58 -2.44
N LEU A 71 0.44 13.28 -3.44
CA LEU A 71 1.52 12.83 -4.30
C LEU A 71 2.77 13.70 -4.05
N ILE A 72 3.76 13.14 -3.36
CA ILE A 72 4.87 13.89 -2.78
C ILE A 72 6.21 13.43 -3.39
N PRO A 73 7.06 14.32 -3.93
CA PRO A 73 8.38 13.95 -4.42
C PRO A 73 9.26 13.31 -3.33
N ILE A 74 9.90 12.19 -3.65
CA ILE A 74 10.76 11.43 -2.72
C ILE A 74 12.15 12.09 -2.59
N GLY A 75 12.72 12.52 -3.71
CA GLY A 75 14.10 13.02 -3.81
C GLY A 75 14.51 14.05 -2.73
N PRO A 76 13.70 15.09 -2.44
CA PRO A 76 14.05 16.10 -1.44
C PRO A 76 14.38 15.55 -0.05
N SER A 77 13.82 14.40 0.35
CA SER A 77 14.05 13.81 1.67
C SER A 77 15.38 13.07 1.81
N PHE A 78 16.09 12.86 0.71
CA PHE A 78 17.40 12.19 0.69
C PHE A 78 18.54 13.11 0.25
N LYS A 79 18.29 14.41 0.04
CA LYS A 79 19.28 15.39 -0.44
C LYS A 79 20.51 15.56 0.45
N ALA A 80 20.43 15.18 1.72
CA ALA A 80 21.51 15.28 2.68
C ALA A 80 22.57 14.18 2.54
N TYR A 81 22.28 13.12 1.77
CA TYR A 81 23.18 12.00 1.56
C TYR A 81 23.93 12.16 0.23
N SER A 82 25.22 11.85 0.24
CA SER A 82 26.02 11.83 -1.00
C SER A 82 25.65 10.62 -1.87
N LYS A 83 26.07 10.62 -3.15
CA LYS A 83 25.84 9.48 -4.07
C LYS A 83 26.50 8.19 -3.61
N GLU A 84 27.55 8.30 -2.80
CA GLU A 84 28.25 7.17 -2.19
C GLU A 84 27.47 6.58 -1.01
N GLN A 85 26.58 7.34 -0.38
CA GLN A 85 25.74 6.92 0.74
C GLN A 85 24.35 6.46 0.29
N TYR A 86 23.74 7.17 -0.65
CA TYR A 86 22.39 6.89 -1.15
C TYR A 86 22.27 7.15 -2.65
N GLU A 87 21.62 6.22 -3.34
CA GLU A 87 21.27 6.35 -4.74
C GLU A 87 19.82 5.90 -4.95
N PHE A 88 19.06 6.71 -5.68
CA PHE A 88 17.72 6.35 -6.13
C PHE A 88 17.76 6.02 -7.63
N ILE A 89 17.34 4.81 -7.99
CA ILE A 89 17.26 4.35 -9.37
C ILE A 89 15.79 4.27 -9.76
N LYS A 90 15.37 5.18 -10.66
CA LYS A 90 14.01 5.17 -11.22
C LYS A 90 13.90 4.08 -12.29
N ALA A 91 13.59 2.85 -11.87
CA ALA A 91 13.46 1.68 -12.74
C ALA A 91 12.54 0.61 -12.13
N TYR A 92 12.07 -0.31 -12.96
CA TYR A 92 11.47 -1.56 -12.49
C TYR A 92 12.55 -2.58 -12.18
N ALA A 93 12.42 -3.33 -11.09
CA ALA A 93 13.15 -4.59 -10.94
C ALA A 93 12.50 -5.65 -11.84
N THR A 94 13.28 -6.33 -12.66
CA THR A 94 12.81 -7.31 -13.65
C THR A 94 13.15 -8.75 -13.27
N SER A 95 14.28 -8.97 -12.60
CA SER A 95 14.62 -10.25 -11.98
C SER A 95 15.64 -10.07 -10.85
N ILE A 96 15.74 -11.07 -9.98
CA ILE A 96 16.82 -11.22 -9.00
C ILE A 96 17.60 -12.48 -9.37
N ASP A 97 18.92 -12.37 -9.49
CA ASP A 97 19.84 -13.50 -9.58
C ASP A 97 20.48 -13.72 -8.19
N PRO A 98 20.11 -14.80 -7.47
CA PRO A 98 20.69 -15.13 -6.17
C PRO A 98 22.15 -15.56 -6.23
N ALA A 99 22.60 -16.15 -7.34
CA ALA A 99 23.95 -16.70 -7.47
C ALA A 99 24.98 -15.58 -7.64
N SER A 100 24.69 -14.61 -8.50
CA SER A 100 25.51 -13.42 -8.67
C SER A 100 25.19 -12.28 -7.68
N ARG A 101 24.12 -12.42 -6.88
CA ARG A 101 23.56 -11.39 -6.00
C ARG A 101 23.29 -10.07 -6.72
N THR A 102 22.55 -10.15 -7.81
CA THR A 102 22.24 -9.00 -8.67
C THR A 102 20.74 -8.80 -8.83
N VAL A 103 20.29 -7.54 -8.85
CA VAL A 103 18.94 -7.15 -9.27
C VAL A 103 19.04 -6.59 -10.68
N HIS A 104 18.34 -7.20 -11.64
CA HIS A 104 18.21 -6.65 -12.99
C HIS A 104 17.10 -5.61 -13.02
N THR A 105 17.31 -4.57 -13.81
CA THR A 105 16.36 -3.46 -13.92
C THR A 105 15.89 -3.25 -15.36
N SER A 106 14.81 -2.49 -15.53
CA SER A 106 14.31 -2.09 -16.84
C SER A 106 15.25 -1.14 -17.60
N THR A 107 16.28 -0.57 -16.97
CA THR A 107 17.24 0.35 -17.60
C THR A 107 18.51 -0.36 -18.07
N SER A 108 18.49 -1.69 -18.23
CA SER A 108 19.63 -2.58 -18.58
C SER A 108 20.75 -2.67 -17.54
N ASP A 109 20.82 -1.74 -16.58
CA ASP A 109 21.77 -1.78 -15.49
C ASP A 109 21.39 -2.88 -14.48
N ALA A 110 22.37 -3.72 -14.18
CA ALA A 110 22.27 -4.74 -13.13
C ALA A 110 22.93 -4.22 -11.86
N VAL A 111 22.25 -4.33 -10.73
CA VAL A 111 22.68 -3.76 -9.45
C VAL A 111 23.08 -4.87 -8.50
N HIS A 112 24.38 -4.97 -8.21
CA HIS A 112 24.91 -5.89 -7.17
C HIS A 112 24.37 -5.51 -5.79
N TYR A 113 24.03 -6.51 -4.98
CA TYR A 113 23.67 -6.34 -3.58
C TYR A 113 24.48 -7.26 -2.68
N ASP A 114 24.88 -6.74 -1.52
CA ASP A 114 25.35 -7.57 -0.42
C ASP A 114 24.23 -7.90 0.58
N SER A 115 23.25 -7.00 0.68
CA SER A 115 21.97 -7.20 1.37
C SER A 115 20.81 -6.69 0.50
N LEU A 116 19.69 -7.41 0.47
CA LEU A 116 18.51 -7.07 -0.33
C LEU A 116 17.26 -6.98 0.53
N VAL A 117 16.51 -5.88 0.40
CA VAL A 117 15.19 -5.70 1.01
C VAL A 117 14.13 -5.61 -0.08
N ILE A 118 13.21 -6.57 -0.09
CA ILE A 118 12.07 -6.59 -1.00
C ILE A 118 10.89 -5.89 -0.32
N ALA A 119 10.51 -4.72 -0.83
CA ALA A 119 9.43 -3.87 -0.33
C ALA A 119 8.54 -3.34 -1.48
N SER A 120 8.39 -4.14 -2.54
CA SER A 120 7.70 -3.81 -3.79
C SER A 120 6.18 -3.68 -3.67
N GLY A 121 5.61 -4.10 -2.54
CA GLY A 121 4.19 -3.94 -2.24
C GLY A 121 3.28 -4.70 -3.22
N THR A 122 2.16 -4.09 -3.55
CA THR A 122 1.10 -4.69 -4.36
C THR A 122 0.60 -3.69 -5.40
N SER A 123 0.01 -4.21 -6.47
CA SER A 123 -0.64 -3.43 -7.54
C SER A 123 -2.11 -3.79 -7.66
N PHE A 124 -2.86 -2.94 -8.37
CA PHE A 124 -4.29 -3.05 -8.55
C PHE A 124 -4.60 -3.15 -10.04
N ALA A 125 -5.79 -3.63 -10.41
CA ALA A 125 -6.21 -3.68 -11.81
C ALA A 125 -6.35 -2.28 -12.43
N THR A 126 -6.60 -1.26 -11.59
CA THR A 126 -6.72 0.15 -11.96
C THR A 126 -5.56 0.97 -11.39
N PRO A 127 -5.10 2.03 -12.08
CA PRO A 127 -4.04 2.92 -11.57
C PRO A 127 -4.45 3.77 -10.36
N LEU A 128 -5.74 3.83 -9.99
CA LEU A 128 -6.27 4.74 -8.96
C LEU A 128 -5.65 4.58 -7.55
N TRP A 129 -5.06 3.44 -7.25
CA TRP A 129 -4.65 3.08 -5.89
C TRP A 129 -3.13 3.00 -5.69
N SER A 130 -2.35 3.17 -6.75
CA SER A 130 -0.91 2.97 -6.70
C SER A 130 -0.16 3.79 -7.74
N VAL A 131 1.16 3.88 -7.56
CA VAL A 131 2.10 4.43 -8.55
C VAL A 131 3.04 3.35 -9.06
N SER A 132 2.57 2.09 -9.07
CA SER A 132 3.37 0.94 -9.49
C SER A 132 3.79 1.04 -10.95
N ASP A 133 2.98 1.69 -11.79
CA ASP A 133 3.27 1.93 -13.22
C ASP A 133 3.77 3.37 -13.48
N GLY A 134 4.27 4.04 -12.45
CA GLY A 134 4.56 5.48 -12.46
C GLY A 134 3.38 6.32 -11.94
N SER A 135 3.61 7.62 -11.73
CA SER A 135 2.57 8.54 -11.27
C SER A 135 1.67 9.09 -12.38
N GLU A 136 2.12 9.11 -13.64
CA GLU A 136 1.34 9.64 -14.76
C GLU A 136 0.03 8.86 -15.01
N PRO A 137 0.00 7.51 -14.99
CA PRO A 137 -1.26 6.77 -15.08
C PRO A 137 -2.24 7.10 -13.95
N LEU A 138 -1.75 7.31 -12.72
CA LEU A 138 -2.57 7.74 -11.59
C LEU A 138 -3.13 9.15 -11.84
N LYS A 139 -2.30 10.11 -12.23
CA LYS A 139 -2.72 11.50 -12.54
C LYS A 139 -3.78 11.51 -13.63
N ALA A 140 -3.59 10.74 -14.70
CA ALA A 140 -4.53 10.64 -15.82
C ALA A 140 -5.88 10.08 -15.36
N ALA A 141 -5.88 8.95 -14.63
CA ALA A 141 -7.12 8.32 -14.17
C ALA A 141 -7.89 9.18 -13.16
N ILE A 142 -7.20 9.85 -12.24
CA ILE A 142 -7.81 10.80 -11.29
C ILE A 142 -8.40 12.00 -12.04
N SER A 143 -7.66 12.58 -12.98
CA SER A 143 -8.12 13.69 -13.82
C SER A 143 -9.36 13.33 -14.62
N GLU A 144 -9.40 12.13 -15.21
CA GLU A 144 -10.56 11.64 -15.96
C GLU A 144 -11.80 11.53 -15.07
N ILE A 145 -11.68 10.92 -13.89
CA ILE A 145 -12.79 10.84 -12.94
C ILE A 145 -13.27 12.23 -12.54
N HIS A 146 -12.36 13.14 -12.18
CA HIS A 146 -12.73 14.50 -11.76
C HIS A 146 -13.43 15.29 -12.87
N LYS A 147 -13.09 15.06 -14.14
CA LYS A 147 -13.79 15.65 -15.29
C LYS A 147 -15.20 15.08 -15.47
N LYS A 148 -15.41 13.78 -15.21
CA LYS A 148 -16.73 13.13 -15.34
C LYS A 148 -17.67 13.45 -14.17
N ILE A 149 -17.15 13.67 -12.96
CA ILE A 149 -17.95 13.85 -11.73
C ILE A 149 -19.08 14.91 -11.83
N PRO A 150 -18.83 16.12 -12.36
CA PRO A 150 -19.87 17.16 -12.44
C PRO A 150 -21.14 16.68 -13.15
N ASP A 151 -20.98 16.04 -14.31
CA ASP A 151 -22.07 15.67 -15.21
C ASP A 151 -22.62 14.25 -14.96
N ALA A 152 -21.83 13.37 -14.33
CA ALA A 152 -22.22 12.01 -14.01
C ALA A 152 -23.51 11.95 -13.18
N GLN A 153 -24.46 11.10 -13.55
CA GLN A 153 -25.68 10.84 -12.78
C GLN A 153 -25.57 9.53 -11.99
N SER A 154 -24.75 8.59 -12.47
CA SER A 154 -24.62 7.25 -11.91
C SER A 154 -23.15 6.89 -11.64
N ILE A 155 -22.88 6.42 -10.42
CA ILE A 155 -21.55 6.05 -9.94
C ILE A 155 -21.60 4.66 -9.33
N VAL A 156 -20.75 3.75 -9.79
CA VAL A 156 -20.56 2.42 -9.19
C VAL A 156 -19.16 2.32 -8.61
N ILE A 157 -19.08 1.96 -7.34
CA ILE A 157 -17.84 1.55 -6.66
C ILE A 157 -17.90 0.03 -6.48
N ALA A 158 -16.94 -0.73 -7.01
CA ALA A 158 -16.89 -2.18 -6.83
C ALA A 158 -15.78 -2.58 -5.86
N GLY A 159 -16.17 -3.13 -4.70
CA GLY A 159 -15.27 -3.62 -3.67
C GLY A 159 -15.77 -3.30 -2.27
N GLY A 160 -16.35 -4.28 -1.57
CA GLY A 160 -16.88 -4.09 -0.20
C GLY A 160 -15.83 -4.03 0.92
N GLY A 161 -14.54 -3.89 0.59
CA GLY A 161 -13.46 -3.69 1.55
C GLY A 161 -13.36 -2.24 2.03
N ALA A 162 -12.37 -1.94 2.88
CA ALA A 162 -12.19 -0.59 3.43
C ALA A 162 -12.06 0.49 2.35
N ALA A 163 -11.28 0.27 1.30
CA ALA A 163 -11.11 1.25 0.23
C ALA A 163 -12.44 1.61 -0.45
N GLY A 164 -13.24 0.62 -0.86
CA GLY A 164 -14.52 0.90 -1.51
C GLY A 164 -15.58 1.46 -0.55
N VAL A 165 -15.60 1.04 0.72
CA VAL A 165 -16.48 1.63 1.75
C VAL A 165 -16.13 3.09 2.02
N GLU A 166 -14.84 3.41 2.15
CA GLU A 166 -14.35 4.78 2.34
C GLU A 166 -14.68 5.65 1.13
N THR A 167 -14.45 5.16 -0.09
CA THR A 167 -14.74 5.89 -1.32
C THR A 167 -16.24 6.13 -1.48
N ALA A 168 -17.07 5.12 -1.22
CA ALA A 168 -18.52 5.28 -1.23
C ALA A 168 -18.99 6.31 -0.19
N GLY A 169 -18.34 6.37 0.98
CA GLY A 169 -18.59 7.38 1.99
C GLY A 169 -18.26 8.80 1.50
N GLU A 170 -17.14 8.99 0.82
CA GLU A 170 -16.76 10.29 0.24
C GLU A 170 -17.74 10.75 -0.85
N PHE A 171 -18.14 9.86 -1.77
CA PHE A 171 -19.16 10.19 -2.76
C PHE A 171 -20.53 10.44 -2.12
N GLY A 172 -20.93 9.63 -1.15
CA GLY A 172 -22.19 9.79 -0.43
C GLY A 172 -22.28 11.15 0.29
N GLU A 173 -21.19 11.61 0.90
CA GLU A 173 -21.15 12.87 1.64
C GLU A 173 -21.37 14.07 0.71
N VAL A 174 -20.77 14.05 -0.48
CA VAL A 174 -20.81 15.18 -1.40
C VAL A 174 -22.02 15.11 -2.36
N TYR A 175 -22.38 13.91 -2.82
CA TYR A 175 -23.30 13.73 -3.95
C TYR A 175 -24.51 12.84 -3.67
N GLY A 176 -24.61 12.17 -2.52
CA GLY A 176 -25.63 11.16 -2.30
C GLY A 176 -27.09 11.63 -2.28
N LYS A 177 -27.32 12.95 -2.26
CA LYS A 177 -28.66 13.56 -2.46
C LYS A 177 -28.94 13.98 -3.91
N LYS A 178 -27.97 13.84 -4.81
CA LYS A 178 -27.98 14.41 -6.16
C LYS A 178 -27.68 13.39 -7.26
N LYS A 179 -26.97 12.31 -6.94
CA LYS A 179 -26.49 11.31 -7.89
C LYS A 179 -26.79 9.91 -7.37
N GLU A 180 -27.01 8.97 -8.27
CA GLU A 180 -27.16 7.55 -7.93
C GLU A 180 -25.79 6.93 -7.65
N ILE A 181 -25.56 6.53 -6.40
CA ILE A 181 -24.29 5.91 -5.99
C ILE A 181 -24.57 4.48 -5.56
N THR A 182 -23.86 3.52 -6.15
CA THR A 182 -23.94 2.10 -5.76
C THR A 182 -22.58 1.61 -5.29
N LEU A 183 -22.51 1.04 -4.09
CA LEU A 183 -21.39 0.22 -3.63
C LEU A 183 -21.72 -1.26 -3.86
N LEU A 184 -20.99 -1.90 -4.77
CA LEU A 184 -21.10 -3.33 -5.06
C LEU A 184 -20.04 -4.10 -4.26
N SER A 185 -20.48 -5.04 -3.44
CA SER A 185 -19.62 -5.96 -2.68
C SER A 185 -19.73 -7.36 -3.24
N GLY A 186 -18.59 -7.89 -3.72
CA GLY A 186 -18.43 -9.29 -4.10
C GLY A 186 -18.42 -10.27 -2.93
N SER A 187 -19.08 -9.94 -1.83
CA SER A 187 -19.22 -10.73 -0.61
C SER A 187 -20.61 -10.50 -0.02
N THR A 188 -21.04 -11.36 0.90
CA THR A 188 -22.34 -11.25 1.58
C THR A 188 -22.43 -10.13 2.62
N SER A 189 -21.36 -9.34 2.78
CA SER A 189 -21.27 -8.21 3.72
C SER A 189 -20.20 -7.21 3.31
N LEU A 190 -20.25 -6.01 3.88
CA LEU A 190 -19.15 -5.05 3.84
C LEU A 190 -18.09 -5.38 4.89
N LEU A 191 -16.86 -4.94 4.66
CA LEU A 191 -15.69 -5.17 5.51
C LEU A 191 -15.51 -6.66 5.87
N PRO A 192 -15.50 -7.58 4.88
CA PRO A 192 -15.58 -9.01 5.12
C PRO A 192 -14.37 -9.58 5.87
N ARG A 193 -13.24 -8.87 5.89
CA ARG A 193 -12.02 -9.25 6.64
C ARG A 193 -12.14 -9.02 8.16
N LEU A 194 -13.10 -8.20 8.61
CA LEU A 194 -13.35 -8.04 10.05
C LEU A 194 -14.07 -9.29 10.58
N HIS A 195 -13.63 -9.76 11.74
CA HIS A 195 -14.23 -10.88 12.46
C HIS A 195 -15.64 -10.51 12.92
N ASN A 196 -15.81 -9.29 13.46
CA ASN A 196 -17.12 -8.80 13.90
C ASN A 196 -17.96 -8.29 12.71
N LYS A 197 -18.83 -9.15 12.17
CA LYS A 197 -19.70 -8.82 11.03
C LYS A 197 -20.67 -7.66 11.27
N LYS A 198 -20.96 -7.30 12.53
CA LYS A 198 -21.77 -6.11 12.87
C LYS A 198 -21.13 -4.81 12.39
N MET A 199 -19.81 -4.81 12.18
CA MET A 199 -19.10 -3.65 11.64
C MET A 199 -19.49 -3.37 10.19
N GLY A 200 -19.63 -4.42 9.38
CA GLY A 200 -20.12 -4.32 8.00
C GLY A 200 -21.56 -3.81 7.92
N GLN A 201 -22.42 -4.29 8.82
CA GLN A 201 -23.82 -3.85 8.92
C GLN A 201 -23.92 -2.36 9.34
N ASP A 202 -23.11 -1.93 10.31
CA ASP A 202 -23.03 -0.52 10.70
C ASP A 202 -22.54 0.36 9.55
N ALA A 203 -21.51 -0.10 8.81
CA ALA A 203 -21.03 0.60 7.63
C ALA A 203 -22.11 0.74 6.56
N GLN A 204 -22.84 -0.33 6.25
CA GLN A 204 -23.95 -0.33 5.31
C GLN A 204 -25.03 0.69 5.71
N SER A 205 -25.51 0.64 6.96
CA SER A 205 -26.55 1.55 7.45
C SER A 205 -26.13 3.02 7.35
N ARG A 206 -24.85 3.33 7.56
CA ARG A 206 -24.32 4.70 7.43
C ARG A 206 -24.27 5.16 5.98
N LEU A 207 -23.81 4.31 5.07
CA LEU A 207 -23.78 4.58 3.64
C LEU A 207 -25.19 4.81 3.08
N GLU A 208 -26.15 3.97 3.46
CA GLU A 208 -27.55 4.10 3.01
C GLU A 208 -28.18 5.41 3.50
N LYS A 209 -27.89 5.85 4.73
CA LYS A 209 -28.31 7.18 5.24
C LYS A 209 -27.70 8.34 4.46
N MET A 210 -26.58 8.12 3.78
CA MET A 210 -25.93 9.08 2.90
C MET A 210 -26.42 8.95 1.45
N GLY A 211 -27.43 8.15 1.17
CA GLY A 211 -27.98 7.97 -0.18
C GLY A 211 -27.20 6.99 -1.07
N VAL A 212 -26.29 6.20 -0.49
CA VAL A 212 -25.56 5.15 -1.22
C VAL A 212 -26.35 3.85 -1.18
N LYS A 213 -26.67 3.30 -2.35
CA LYS A 213 -27.21 1.95 -2.48
C LYS A 213 -26.09 0.92 -2.23
N VAL A 214 -26.27 0.02 -1.27
CA VAL A 214 -25.33 -1.06 -1.01
C VAL A 214 -25.89 -2.36 -1.59
N VAL A 215 -25.08 -3.05 -2.41
CA VAL A 215 -25.39 -4.36 -2.97
C VAL A 215 -24.32 -5.33 -2.49
N ASN A 216 -24.67 -6.28 -1.61
CA ASN A 216 -23.75 -7.22 -0.97
C ASN A 216 -24.27 -8.67 -1.05
N ASP A 217 -24.69 -9.07 -2.25
CA ASP A 217 -25.21 -10.39 -2.60
C ASP A 217 -24.17 -11.29 -3.29
N SER A 218 -22.88 -10.95 -3.14
CA SER A 218 -21.74 -11.61 -3.81
C SER A 218 -21.65 -11.41 -5.32
N VAL A 219 -22.44 -10.50 -5.91
CA VAL A 219 -22.28 -10.12 -7.31
C VAL A 219 -20.99 -9.32 -7.50
N ARG A 220 -20.24 -9.66 -8.57
CA ARG A 220 -18.96 -9.04 -8.92
C ARG A 220 -19.02 -8.47 -10.32
N VAL A 221 -18.29 -7.38 -10.56
CA VAL A 221 -17.93 -6.98 -11.93
C VAL A 221 -16.91 -8.00 -12.43
N VAL A 222 -17.21 -8.67 -13.54
CA VAL A 222 -16.32 -9.68 -14.16
C VAL A 222 -15.62 -9.13 -15.40
N GLU A 223 -16.22 -8.12 -16.03
CA GLU A 223 -15.71 -7.45 -17.21
C GLU A 223 -16.26 -6.02 -17.22
N HIS A 224 -15.47 -5.07 -17.71
CA HIS A 224 -15.94 -3.71 -17.97
C HIS A 224 -15.30 -3.16 -19.24
N THR A 225 -16.05 -2.32 -19.94
CA THR A 225 -15.58 -1.59 -21.13
C THR A 225 -16.14 -0.19 -21.12
N THR A 226 -15.49 0.74 -21.80
CA THR A 226 -16.03 2.09 -22.01
C THR A 226 -16.66 2.17 -23.40
N GLN A 227 -17.93 2.56 -23.48
CA GLN A 227 -18.70 2.72 -24.71
C GLN A 227 -19.44 4.06 -24.67
N ASP A 228 -19.27 4.90 -25.70
CA ASP A 228 -19.90 6.22 -25.81
C ASP A 228 -19.73 7.10 -24.56
N GLY A 229 -18.54 7.04 -23.94
CA GLY A 229 -18.21 7.81 -22.73
C GLY A 229 -18.79 7.26 -21.43
N LYS A 230 -19.46 6.10 -21.45
CA LYS A 230 -20.01 5.41 -20.28
C LYS A 230 -19.32 4.09 -20.03
N GLU A 231 -19.35 3.64 -18.78
CA GLU A 231 -18.80 2.35 -18.35
C GLU A 231 -19.88 1.28 -18.40
N VAL A 232 -19.65 0.24 -19.21
CA VAL A 232 -20.53 -0.93 -19.34
C VAL A 232 -19.93 -2.07 -18.52
N LEU A 233 -20.61 -2.43 -17.43
CA LEU A 233 -20.18 -3.42 -16.46
C LEU A 233 -20.95 -4.72 -16.67
N LYS A 234 -20.24 -5.82 -16.92
CA LYS A 234 -20.81 -7.16 -16.90
C LYS A 234 -20.67 -7.75 -15.51
N LEU A 235 -21.77 -8.21 -14.96
CA LEU A 235 -21.84 -8.75 -13.61
C LEU A 235 -21.82 -10.27 -13.61
N SER A 236 -21.34 -10.87 -12.52
CA SER A 236 -21.21 -12.33 -12.37
C SER A 236 -22.54 -13.09 -12.37
N ASN A 237 -23.66 -12.40 -12.17
CA ASN A 237 -25.02 -12.95 -12.27
C ASN A 237 -25.58 -12.88 -13.71
N GLY A 238 -24.81 -12.39 -14.68
CA GLY A 238 -25.23 -12.24 -16.08
C GLY A 238 -25.88 -10.90 -16.41
N GLU A 239 -26.12 -10.03 -15.42
CA GLU A 239 -26.64 -8.68 -15.64
C GLU A 239 -25.56 -7.78 -16.27
N THR A 240 -26.00 -6.84 -17.11
CA THR A 240 -25.15 -5.76 -17.62
C THR A 240 -25.67 -4.43 -17.11
N LYS A 241 -24.78 -3.59 -16.58
CA LYS A 241 -25.10 -2.27 -16.05
C LYS A 241 -24.25 -1.20 -16.73
N THR A 242 -24.90 -0.17 -17.27
CA THR A 242 -24.21 1.00 -17.85
C THR A 242 -24.25 2.15 -16.87
N VAL A 243 -23.10 2.76 -16.56
CA VAL A 243 -22.97 3.89 -15.62
C VAL A 243 -22.01 4.95 -16.13
N ASP A 244 -22.08 6.16 -15.59
CA ASP A 244 -21.22 7.27 -16.03
C ASP A 244 -19.81 7.16 -15.42
N ILE A 245 -19.70 6.65 -14.18
CA ILE A 245 -18.42 6.44 -13.51
C ILE A 245 -18.37 5.06 -12.86
N TYR A 246 -17.29 4.34 -13.13
CA TYR A 246 -16.92 3.09 -12.46
C TYR A 246 -15.62 3.26 -11.69
N ILE A 247 -15.62 2.89 -10.41
CA ILE A 247 -14.44 2.87 -9.55
C ILE A 247 -14.21 1.44 -9.09
N GLU A 248 -13.20 0.82 -9.68
CA GLU A 248 -12.75 -0.50 -9.27
C GLU A 248 -11.93 -0.39 -7.97
N ALA A 249 -12.48 -0.88 -6.85
CA ALA A 249 -11.83 -0.98 -5.54
C ALA A 249 -11.65 -2.46 -5.14
N THR A 250 -11.38 -3.32 -6.12
CA THR A 250 -11.16 -4.76 -5.95
C THR A 250 -9.71 -5.04 -5.55
N GLY A 251 -9.49 -6.20 -4.91
CA GLY A 251 -8.24 -6.53 -4.20
C GLY A 251 -6.94 -6.37 -5.00
N ASP A 252 -5.84 -6.30 -4.28
CA ASP A 252 -4.50 -6.09 -4.81
C ASP A 252 -3.78 -7.41 -5.11
N LYS A 253 -2.71 -7.32 -5.91
CA LYS A 253 -1.84 -8.45 -6.28
C LYS A 253 -0.40 -8.15 -5.87
N PRO A 254 0.33 -9.10 -5.26
CA PRO A 254 1.74 -8.92 -4.91
C PRO A 254 2.60 -8.55 -6.12
N ASN A 255 3.48 -7.57 -5.96
CA ASN A 255 4.49 -7.21 -6.95
C ASN A 255 5.71 -8.10 -6.78
N SER A 256 5.60 -9.36 -7.20
CA SER A 256 6.59 -10.41 -6.97
C SER A 256 7.10 -11.10 -8.24
N LYS A 257 6.64 -10.69 -9.44
CA LYS A 257 7.02 -11.33 -10.71
C LYS A 257 8.53 -11.37 -10.99
N PHE A 258 9.30 -10.45 -10.42
CA PHE A 258 10.76 -10.39 -10.55
C PHE A 258 11.49 -11.28 -9.53
N VAL A 259 10.77 -11.85 -8.56
CA VAL A 259 11.32 -12.65 -7.47
C VAL A 259 11.39 -14.12 -7.93
N PRO A 260 12.47 -14.87 -7.62
CA PRO A 260 12.56 -16.29 -7.92
C PRO A 260 11.36 -17.08 -7.39
N GLN A 261 10.83 -17.99 -8.20
CA GLN A 261 9.57 -18.69 -7.88
C GLN A 261 9.67 -19.48 -6.58
N GLU A 262 10.84 -20.05 -6.29
CA GLU A 262 11.14 -20.79 -5.07
C GLU A 262 11.08 -19.93 -3.80
N TRP A 263 11.21 -18.60 -3.92
CA TRP A 263 11.06 -17.65 -2.81
C TRP A 263 9.61 -17.27 -2.54
N LEU A 264 8.66 -17.69 -3.39
CA LEU A 264 7.25 -17.31 -3.31
C LEU A 264 6.38 -18.41 -2.71
N ASP A 265 5.42 -18.01 -1.86
CA ASP A 265 4.36 -18.87 -1.35
C ASP A 265 3.28 -19.12 -2.43
N ASN A 266 2.28 -19.94 -2.10
CA ASN A 266 1.18 -20.25 -3.03
C ASN A 266 0.33 -19.02 -3.42
N ALA A 267 0.38 -17.95 -2.62
CA ALA A 267 -0.29 -16.68 -2.89
C ALA A 267 0.61 -15.68 -3.65
N GLN A 268 1.75 -16.14 -4.17
CA GLN A 268 2.75 -15.33 -4.86
C GLN A 268 3.35 -14.22 -3.98
N ARG A 269 3.39 -14.41 -2.67
CA ARG A 269 4.08 -13.51 -1.72
C ARG A 269 5.44 -14.05 -1.36
N VAL A 270 6.38 -13.17 -1.03
CA VAL A 270 7.74 -13.57 -0.62
C VAL A 270 7.69 -14.27 0.74
N LYS A 271 8.25 -15.47 0.81
CA LYS A 271 8.35 -16.27 2.04
C LYS A 271 9.22 -15.55 3.05
N THR A 272 8.71 -15.36 4.26
CA THR A 272 9.44 -14.69 5.33
C THR A 272 9.33 -15.47 6.61
N ASP A 273 10.43 -15.53 7.35
CA ASP A 273 10.38 -15.95 8.74
C ASP A 273 9.46 -14.96 9.50
N PRO A 274 8.40 -15.44 10.17
CA PRO A 274 7.34 -14.59 10.70
C PRO A 274 7.77 -13.76 11.93
N HIS A 275 9.00 -13.90 12.41
CA HIS A 275 9.52 -13.17 13.57
C HIS A 275 10.62 -12.19 13.18
N THR A 276 11.46 -12.55 12.23
CA THR A 276 12.67 -11.80 11.88
C THR A 276 12.56 -11.12 10.53
N LEU A 277 11.60 -11.54 9.68
CA LEU A 277 11.34 -11.02 8.34
C LEU A 277 12.51 -11.19 7.36
N ARG A 278 13.43 -12.10 7.69
CA ARG A 278 14.38 -12.67 6.72
C ARG A 278 13.62 -13.53 5.72
N LEU A 279 14.16 -13.65 4.52
CA LEU A 279 13.68 -14.60 3.53
C LEU A 279 13.75 -16.02 4.09
N ASP A 280 12.64 -16.76 4.04
CA ASP A 280 12.56 -18.14 4.51
C ASP A 280 12.80 -19.12 3.37
N VAL A 281 14.06 -19.18 2.92
CA VAL A 281 14.53 -20.07 1.85
C VAL A 281 15.90 -20.64 2.26
N PRO A 282 16.05 -21.98 2.32
CA PRO A 282 17.30 -22.61 2.71
C PRO A 282 18.50 -22.15 1.86
N GLY A 283 19.60 -21.81 2.51
CA GLY A 283 20.85 -21.41 1.84
C GLY A 283 20.89 -19.97 1.32
N VAL A 284 19.77 -19.22 1.38
CA VAL A 284 19.75 -17.80 0.98
C VAL A 284 19.85 -16.92 2.22
N THR A 285 20.83 -16.03 2.25
CA THR A 285 21.12 -15.13 3.38
C THR A 285 21.21 -13.69 2.94
N GLY A 286 20.96 -12.74 3.84
CA GLY A 286 21.06 -11.30 3.53
C GLY A 286 19.90 -10.76 2.72
N VAL A 287 18.79 -11.52 2.61
CA VAL A 287 17.57 -11.10 1.94
C VAL A 287 16.45 -10.96 2.96
N TYR A 288 15.71 -9.86 2.90
CA TYR A 288 14.63 -9.50 3.82
C TYR A 288 13.40 -9.06 3.02
N CYS A 289 12.22 -9.19 3.60
CA CYS A 289 11.01 -8.72 2.94
C CYS A 289 10.02 -8.09 3.93
N ILE A 290 9.44 -6.95 3.55
CA ILE A 290 8.53 -6.17 4.40
C ILE A 290 7.38 -5.57 3.59
N GLY A 291 6.23 -5.43 4.24
CA GLY A 291 5.01 -4.88 3.64
C GLY A 291 4.20 -5.91 2.87
N SER A 292 3.19 -5.46 2.12
CA SER A 292 2.15 -6.34 1.56
C SER A 292 2.62 -7.42 0.58
N VAL A 293 3.86 -7.33 0.07
CA VAL A 293 4.45 -8.38 -0.79
C VAL A 293 4.97 -9.57 0.01
N ALA A 294 5.18 -9.40 1.32
CA ALA A 294 5.67 -10.44 2.22
C ALA A 294 4.53 -11.36 2.70
N SER A 295 4.84 -12.64 2.88
CA SER A 295 3.88 -13.68 3.30
C SER A 295 3.30 -13.48 4.70
N TYR A 296 3.97 -12.75 5.59
CA TYR A 296 3.46 -12.44 6.93
C TYR A 296 2.27 -11.46 6.93
N ALA A 297 2.18 -10.59 5.91
CA ALA A 297 1.32 -9.42 5.91
C ALA A 297 -0.13 -9.74 5.52
N ASP A 298 -1.08 -8.98 6.09
CA ASP A 298 -2.52 -9.03 5.77
C ASP A 298 -2.95 -7.87 4.85
N GLY A 299 -1.98 -7.10 4.36
CA GLY A 299 -2.18 -6.01 3.41
C GLY A 299 -2.47 -4.66 4.07
N SER A 300 -2.12 -4.46 5.35
CA SER A 300 -2.34 -3.22 6.09
C SER A 300 -1.07 -2.40 6.26
N ILE A 301 -1.21 -1.07 6.33
CA ILE A 301 -0.09 -0.19 6.71
C ILE A 301 0.41 -0.48 8.14
N LEU A 302 -0.48 -0.98 9.02
CA LEU A 302 -0.10 -1.36 10.36
C LEU A 302 0.90 -2.53 10.36
N ASP A 303 0.80 -3.43 9.39
CA ASP A 303 1.75 -4.55 9.24
C ASP A 303 3.17 -4.03 9.04
N VAL A 304 3.33 -2.96 8.24
CA VAL A 304 4.64 -2.30 8.05
C VAL A 304 5.12 -1.69 9.37
N LYS A 305 4.25 -0.94 10.07
CA LYS A 305 4.62 -0.26 11.32
C LYS A 305 5.08 -1.24 12.40
N PHE A 306 4.40 -2.37 12.56
CA PHE A 306 4.74 -3.36 13.58
C PHE A 306 5.90 -4.27 13.17
N ALA A 307 6.10 -4.49 11.86
CA ALA A 307 7.20 -5.28 11.31
C ALA A 307 8.55 -4.53 11.30
N ALA A 308 8.53 -3.21 11.08
CA ALA A 308 9.74 -2.42 10.86
C ALA A 308 10.81 -2.60 11.96
N PRO A 309 10.50 -2.56 13.27
CA PRO A 309 11.50 -2.77 14.30
C PRO A 309 12.21 -4.12 14.24
N ALA A 310 11.51 -5.17 13.80
CA ALA A 310 12.06 -6.52 13.70
C ALA A 310 12.96 -6.67 12.48
N VAL A 311 12.53 -6.21 11.29
CA VAL A 311 13.38 -6.31 10.08
C VAL A 311 14.65 -5.46 10.23
N LEU A 312 14.57 -4.29 10.85
CA LEU A 312 15.73 -3.42 11.08
C LEU A 312 16.72 -4.03 12.07
N GLU A 313 16.23 -4.70 13.11
CA GLU A 313 17.07 -5.45 14.05
C GLU A 313 17.76 -6.63 13.35
N SER A 314 17.02 -7.38 12.51
CA SER A 314 17.58 -8.48 11.72
C SER A 314 18.69 -7.99 10.80
N ILE A 315 18.44 -6.93 10.01
CA ILE A 315 19.45 -6.32 9.13
C ILE A 315 20.67 -5.89 9.96
N LYS A 316 20.46 -5.18 11.06
CA LYS A 316 21.56 -4.71 11.92
C LYS A 316 22.43 -5.87 12.42
N LEU A 317 21.82 -6.92 12.96
CA LEU A 317 22.56 -8.07 13.50
C LEU A 317 23.32 -8.83 12.42
N ASP A 318 22.72 -9.01 11.25
CA ASP A 318 23.36 -9.69 10.12
C ASP A 318 24.54 -8.89 9.59
N LEU A 319 24.41 -7.55 9.49
CA LEU A 319 25.52 -6.67 9.11
C LEU A 319 26.68 -6.66 10.12
N GLN A 320 26.40 -6.96 11.39
CA GLN A 320 27.42 -7.13 12.45
C GLN A 320 28.06 -8.53 12.48
N GLY A 321 27.65 -9.45 11.60
CA GLY A 321 28.04 -10.85 11.67
C GLY A 321 27.47 -11.58 12.90
N LYS A 322 26.45 -11.01 13.55
CA LYS A 322 25.74 -11.55 14.72
C LYS A 322 24.37 -12.10 14.33
N GLY A 323 24.19 -12.43 13.06
CA GLY A 323 22.97 -13.01 12.53
C GLY A 323 22.65 -14.35 13.20
N GLY A 324 21.36 -14.64 13.36
CA GLY A 324 20.91 -15.87 14.00
C GLY A 324 19.41 -15.88 14.27
N PRO A 325 18.88 -17.01 14.77
CA PRO A 325 17.44 -17.19 15.01
C PRO A 325 16.92 -16.39 16.21
N ARG A 326 17.81 -15.79 17.02
CA ARG A 326 17.46 -14.98 18.19
C ARG A 326 17.82 -13.52 17.93
N THR A 327 16.82 -12.65 17.99
CA THR A 327 16.98 -11.19 17.91
C THR A 327 16.35 -10.55 19.14
N ASN A 328 16.79 -9.35 19.54
CA ASN A 328 16.19 -8.65 20.68
C ASN A 328 14.78 -8.12 20.36
N LYS A 329 14.49 -7.94 19.07
CA LYS A 329 13.20 -7.49 18.56
C LYS A 329 12.69 -8.49 17.53
N ILE A 330 11.57 -9.11 17.85
CA ILE A 330 10.84 -10.00 16.95
C ILE A 330 9.49 -9.40 16.62
N TYR A 331 9.05 -9.62 15.38
CA TYR A 331 7.70 -9.32 14.96
C TYR A 331 6.74 -10.28 15.63
N LYS A 332 5.66 -9.70 16.17
CA LYS A 332 4.51 -10.41 16.72
C LYS A 332 3.30 -9.96 15.94
N LYS A 333 2.75 -10.87 15.13
CA LYS A 333 1.56 -10.60 14.35
C LYS A 333 0.39 -10.28 15.27
N ILE A 334 -0.25 -9.15 15.02
CA ILE A 334 -1.50 -8.79 15.70
C ILE A 334 -2.62 -9.54 14.97
N THR A 335 -3.28 -10.45 15.68
CA THR A 335 -4.37 -11.27 15.14
C THR A 335 -5.75 -10.67 15.38
N SER A 336 -5.84 -9.68 16.27
CA SER A 336 -7.09 -8.96 16.55
C SER A 336 -7.32 -7.85 15.53
N ASP A 337 -8.58 -7.63 15.17
CA ASP A 337 -8.97 -6.58 14.21
C ASP A 337 -8.49 -5.19 14.66
N MET A 338 -7.79 -4.51 13.74
CA MET A 338 -7.40 -3.11 13.87
C MET A 338 -7.66 -2.38 12.55
N GLN A 339 -8.73 -1.60 12.49
CA GLN A 339 -9.10 -0.88 11.28
C GLN A 339 -9.92 0.36 11.60
N PHE A 340 -9.64 1.45 10.87
CA PHE A 340 -10.41 2.69 10.91
C PHE A 340 -10.94 2.95 9.50
N VAL A 341 -12.26 2.91 9.34
CA VAL A 341 -12.94 3.03 8.06
C VAL A 341 -13.84 4.26 8.09
N PRO A 342 -13.34 5.43 7.62
CA PRO A 342 -14.15 6.61 7.38
C PRO A 342 -15.38 6.32 6.52
N ILE A 343 -16.50 6.94 6.87
CA ILE A 343 -17.72 6.97 6.05
C ILE A 343 -18.15 8.44 6.04
N GLY A 344 -17.55 9.20 5.13
CA GLY A 344 -17.55 10.67 5.14
C GLY A 344 -16.60 11.29 6.17
N SER A 345 -16.57 12.61 6.23
CA SER A 345 -15.67 13.41 7.07
C SER A 345 -15.98 13.39 8.57
N GLN A 346 -17.18 12.98 8.96
CA GLN A 346 -17.67 13.10 10.34
C GLN A 346 -17.47 11.85 11.21
N GLY A 347 -17.00 10.74 10.65
CA GLY A 347 -16.78 9.51 11.42
C GLY A 347 -16.73 8.28 10.55
N GLY A 348 -17.17 7.15 11.10
CA GLY A 348 -17.15 5.87 10.40
C GLY A 348 -17.21 4.69 11.36
N VAL A 349 -16.71 3.55 10.89
CA VAL A 349 -16.60 2.32 11.66
C VAL A 349 -15.14 2.09 12.04
N GLY A 350 -14.90 1.79 13.32
CA GLY A 350 -13.56 1.56 13.83
C GLY A 350 -13.53 0.35 14.76
N VAL A 351 -12.46 -0.43 14.65
CA VAL A 351 -12.16 -1.54 15.54
C VAL A 351 -10.69 -1.44 15.96
N VAL A 352 -10.42 -1.60 17.25
CA VAL A 352 -9.06 -1.71 17.79
C VAL A 352 -9.02 -2.87 18.76
N PHE A 353 -8.09 -3.81 18.53
CA PHE A 353 -7.99 -5.05 19.28
C PHE A 353 -9.32 -5.81 19.38
N GLY A 354 -10.10 -5.84 18.31
CA GLY A 354 -11.43 -6.48 18.27
C GLY A 354 -12.59 -5.68 18.88
N PHE A 355 -12.32 -4.59 19.60
CA PHE A 355 -13.35 -3.75 20.21
C PHE A 355 -13.82 -2.66 19.26
N LYS A 356 -15.15 -2.52 19.13
CA LYS A 356 -15.78 -1.43 18.38
C LYS A 356 -15.45 -0.09 19.04
N LEU A 357 -15.03 0.87 18.24
CA LEU A 357 -14.78 2.24 18.67
C LEU A 357 -16.00 3.15 18.47
N PRO A 358 -16.22 4.13 19.36
CA PRO A 358 -17.08 5.27 19.06
C PRO A 358 -16.69 5.99 17.78
N SER A 359 -17.68 6.39 16.97
CA SER A 359 -17.48 7.01 15.64
C SER A 359 -16.64 8.29 15.68
N PHE A 360 -16.68 9.06 16.77
CA PHE A 360 -15.88 10.28 16.89
C PHE A 360 -14.37 9.99 16.99
N LEU A 361 -13.97 8.81 17.52
CA LEU A 361 -12.56 8.40 17.52
C LEU A 361 -12.09 8.07 16.09
N VAL A 362 -12.96 7.49 15.25
CA VAL A 362 -12.66 7.28 13.83
C VAL A 362 -12.45 8.62 13.13
N ARG A 363 -13.26 9.62 13.46
CA ARG A 363 -13.08 10.99 12.96
C ARG A 363 -11.74 11.59 13.37
N MET A 364 -11.41 11.54 14.66
CA MET A 364 -10.15 12.08 15.19
C MET A 364 -8.92 11.36 14.61
N ALA A 365 -9.01 10.04 14.42
CA ALA A 365 -7.89 9.23 13.96
C ALA A 365 -7.67 9.31 12.44
N LYS A 366 -8.74 9.32 11.63
CA LYS A 366 -8.64 9.21 10.17
C LYS A 366 -9.69 10.00 9.39
N ALA A 367 -10.96 10.01 9.78
CA ALA A 367 -12.01 10.53 8.89
C ALA A 367 -11.90 12.04 8.61
N LYS A 368 -11.32 12.82 9.53
CA LYS A 368 -11.17 14.27 9.35
C LYS A 368 -10.35 14.63 8.11
N ASP A 369 -9.25 13.95 7.84
CA ASP A 369 -8.27 14.34 6.82
C ASP A 369 -7.52 13.17 6.16
N PHE A 370 -7.97 11.93 6.40
CA PHE A 370 -7.27 10.70 6.01
C PHE A 370 -5.81 10.65 6.46
N MET A 371 -5.49 11.27 7.61
CA MET A 371 -4.15 11.30 8.18
C MET A 371 -3.13 11.95 7.22
N ILE A 372 -3.55 12.86 6.34
CA ILE A 372 -2.69 13.45 5.30
C ILE A 372 -1.42 14.11 5.86
N GLY A 373 -1.46 14.64 7.10
CA GLY A 373 -0.28 15.17 7.77
C GLY A 373 0.85 14.16 8.00
N ASN A 374 0.57 12.85 7.91
CA ASN A 374 1.58 11.80 7.98
C ASN A 374 2.20 11.46 6.62
N ALA A 375 1.67 11.99 5.52
CA ALA A 375 2.21 11.75 4.18
C ALA A 375 3.63 12.33 4.07
N ILE A 376 3.79 13.61 4.40
CA ILE A 376 5.12 14.26 4.38
C ILE A 376 6.07 13.61 5.40
N LYS A 377 5.59 13.30 6.60
CA LYS A 377 6.37 12.59 7.62
C LYS A 377 6.87 11.23 7.14
N THR A 378 6.09 10.53 6.32
CA THR A 378 6.49 9.23 5.77
C THR A 378 7.63 9.40 4.77
N VAL A 379 7.52 10.40 3.90
CA VAL A 379 8.56 10.71 2.90
C VAL A 379 9.83 11.23 3.57
N GLU A 380 9.72 11.99 4.65
CA GLU A 380 10.83 12.51 5.44
C GLU A 380 11.40 11.50 6.45
N GLY A 381 10.73 10.38 6.67
CA GLY A 381 11.14 9.37 7.66
C GLY A 381 11.03 9.84 9.12
N THR A 382 9.91 10.47 9.46
CA THR A 382 9.55 10.99 10.80
C THR A 382 8.14 10.53 11.26
N ALA A 383 7.52 9.59 10.52
CA ALA A 383 6.14 9.09 10.72
C ALA A 383 5.97 7.91 11.69
#